data_AF-A0A7W7ZJX9-F1
#
_entry.id   AF-A0A7W7ZJX9-F1
#
_cell.length_a   1.000
_cell.length_b   1.000
_cell.length_c   1.000
_cell.angle_alpha   90.00
_cell.angle_beta   90.00
_cell.angle_gamma   90.00
#
_symmetry.space_group_name_H-M   'P 1'
#
loop_
_entity.id
_entity.type
_entity.pdbx_description
1 polymer ?
#
loop_
_entity_poly.entity_id
_entity_poly.type
_entity_poly.pdbx_seq_one_letter_code
_entity_poly.pdbx_strand_id
1 'polypeptide(L)'
;MKRRICSYDMVEVPDESYVVTDDIGEIYLCDSRCLCIWAVLLATKPNLNEKIKTQAVTLRLPDREEMTFDTISGLALWATSNALHRAES
;
A
#
# COMPACT_ATOMS: atom_id res chain seq x y z
N MET A 1 17.33 -15.71 -2.00
CA MET A 1 16.30 -14.68 -1.69
C MET A 1 15.00 -15.38 -1.33
N LYS A 2 14.28 -14.92 -0.30
CA LYS A 2 12.90 -15.36 -0.05
C LYS A 2 12.00 -14.72 -1.10
N ARG A 3 11.09 -15.50 -1.71
CA ARG A 3 10.05 -14.95 -2.59
C ARG A 3 9.13 -14.04 -1.79
N ARG A 4 8.81 -12.88 -2.36
CA ARG A 4 7.80 -11.94 -1.84
C ARG A 4 6.51 -12.16 -2.63
N ILE A 5 5.38 -12.24 -1.93
CA ILE A 5 4.07 -12.49 -2.55
C ILE A 5 3.20 -11.26 -2.32
N CYS A 6 2.45 -10.88 -3.36
CA CYS A 6 1.55 -9.74 -3.32
C CYS A 6 0.42 -10.05 -2.34
N SER A 7 0.20 -9.18 -1.36
CA SER A 7 -0.83 -9.36 -0.35
C SER A 7 -2.26 -9.33 -0.91
N TYR A 8 -2.44 -8.99 -2.18
CA TYR A 8 -3.74 -8.97 -2.85
C TYR A 8 -3.85 -10.05 -3.95
N ASP A 9 -3.07 -9.92 -5.03
CA ASP A 9 -3.19 -10.80 -6.20
C ASP A 9 -2.47 -12.16 -6.04
N MET A 10 -1.80 -12.41 -4.90
CA MET A 10 -1.10 -13.67 -4.58
C MET A 10 -0.02 -14.08 -5.62
N VAL A 11 0.44 -13.13 -6.44
CA VAL A 11 1.53 -13.29 -7.41
C VAL A 11 2.89 -12.94 -6.80
N GLU A 12 3.97 -13.42 -7.42
CA GLU A 12 5.33 -13.03 -7.04
C GLU A 12 5.55 -11.53 -7.29
N VAL A 13 6.17 -10.87 -6.31
CA VAL A 13 6.42 -9.42 -6.33
C VAL A 13 7.86 -9.18 -6.80
N PRO A 14 8.08 -8.39 -7.86
CA PRO A 14 9.42 -8.03 -8.30
C PRO A 14 10.10 -7.14 -7.25
N ASP A 15 11.43 -7.00 -7.31
CA ASP A 15 12.16 -6.13 -6.36
C ASP A 15 11.74 -4.65 -6.47
N GLU A 16 11.26 -4.25 -7.65
CA GLU A 16 10.69 -2.94 -7.97
C GLU A 16 9.17 -2.96 -7.74
N SER A 17 8.76 -2.95 -6.48
CA SER A 17 7.36 -3.01 -6.08
C SER A 17 6.99 -1.94 -5.07
N TYR A 18 5.69 -1.80 -4.83
CA TYR A 18 5.20 -1.03 -3.71
C TYR A 18 5.39 -1.82 -2.42
N VAL A 19 5.93 -1.17 -1.38
CA VAL A 19 6.05 -1.75 -0.04
C VAL A 19 5.49 -0.76 0.97
N VAL A 20 4.47 -1.19 1.72
CA VAL A 20 3.93 -0.43 2.85
C VAL A 20 4.53 -1.00 4.12
N THR A 21 5.12 -0.14 4.94
CA THR A 21 5.71 -0.51 6.23
C THR A 21 4.92 0.17 7.35
N ASP A 22 4.57 -0.63 8.36
CA ASP A 22 3.88 -0.19 9.56
C ASP A 22 4.63 -0.69 10.84
N ASP A 23 4.01 -0.63 12.01
CA ASP A 23 4.63 -1.08 13.29
C ASP A 23 4.62 -2.61 13.45
N ILE A 24 3.90 -3.33 12.58
CA ILE A 24 3.73 -4.78 12.58
C ILE A 24 4.68 -5.42 11.57
N GLY A 25 4.89 -4.78 10.42
CA GLY A 25 5.84 -5.25 9.41
C GLY A 25 5.67 -4.62 8.03
N GLU A 26 6.09 -5.39 7.02
CA GLU A 26 6.08 -4.99 5.62
C GLU A 26 4.95 -5.68 4.85
N ILE A 27 4.31 -4.93 3.96
CA ILE A 27 3.23 -5.38 3.08
C ILE A 27 3.66 -5.11 1.64
N TYR A 28 3.73 -6.16 0.84
CA TYR A 28 4.22 -6.11 -0.54
C TYR A 28 3.07 -6.10 -1.54
N LEU A 29 3.10 -5.17 -2.49
CA LEU A 29 2.03 -4.98 -3.48
C LEU A 29 2.64 -4.82 -4.87
N CYS A 30 2.19 -5.66 -5.82
CA CYS A 30 2.86 -5.83 -7.11
C CYS A 30 2.64 -4.68 -8.10
N ASP A 31 1.55 -3.92 -7.97
CA ASP A 31 1.25 -2.78 -8.83
C ASP A 31 0.43 -1.71 -8.08
N SER A 32 0.20 -0.56 -8.73
CA SER A 32 -0.54 0.57 -8.17
C SER A 32 -2.01 0.22 -7.89
N ARG A 33 -2.60 -0.69 -8.66
CA ARG A 33 -3.98 -1.18 -8.47
C ARG A 33 -4.07 -2.01 -7.18
N CYS A 34 -3.14 -2.93 -6.94
CA CYS A 34 -3.05 -3.72 -5.72
C CYS A 34 -2.84 -2.83 -4.50
N LEU A 35 -1.97 -1.81 -4.62
CA LEU A 35 -1.83 -0.77 -3.60
C LEU A 35 -3.15 -0.07 -3.29
N CYS A 36 -3.83 0.43 -4.32
CA CYS A 36 -5.10 1.12 -4.17
C CYS A 36 -6.16 0.23 -3.51
N ILE A 37 -6.36 -0.99 -4.01
CA ILE A 37 -7.37 -1.90 -3.47
C ILE A 37 -7.07 -2.24 -2.01
N TRP A 38 -5.83 -2.61 -1.70
CA TRP A 38 -5.43 -2.94 -0.33
C TRP A 38 -5.66 -1.75 0.62
N ALA A 39 -5.21 -0.55 0.25
CA ALA A 39 -5.33 0.63 1.09
C ALA A 39 -6.80 1.04 1.31
N VAL A 40 -7.62 1.02 0.25
CA VAL A 40 -9.05 1.34 0.36
C VAL A 40 -9.80 0.30 1.19
N LEU A 41 -9.54 -1.00 0.98
CA LEU A 41 -10.16 -2.06 1.78
C LEU A 41 -9.82 -1.90 3.27
N LEU A 42 -8.58 -1.54 3.60
CA LEU A 42 -8.19 -1.31 4.98
C LEU A 42 -8.84 -0.05 5.55
N ALA A 43 -8.78 1.08 4.83
CA ALA A 43 -9.36 2.36 5.26
C ALA A 43 -10.88 2.30 5.50
N THR A 44 -11.58 1.48 4.70
CA THR A 44 -13.05 1.33 4.75
C THR A 44 -13.51 0.16 5.61
N LYS A 45 -12.58 -0.60 6.23
CA LYS A 45 -12.93 -1.78 7.00
C LYS A 45 -13.82 -1.40 8.20
N PRO A 46 -15.04 -1.96 8.31
CA PRO A 46 -15.89 -1.69 9.46
C PRO A 46 -15.24 -2.21 10.74
N ASN A 47 -15.39 -1.46 11.83
CA ASN A 47 -14.82 -1.79 13.14
C ASN A 47 -13.29 -1.96 13.15
N LEU A 48 -12.57 -1.31 12.24
CA LEU A 48 -11.11 -1.25 12.32
C LEU A 48 -10.69 -0.60 13.65
N ASN A 49 -9.69 -1.19 14.30
CA ASN A 49 -9.12 -0.66 15.53
C ASN A 49 -8.64 0.80 15.32
N GLU A 50 -9.03 1.71 16.21
CA GLU A 50 -8.60 3.12 16.18
C GLU A 50 -7.08 3.29 16.14
N LYS A 51 -6.33 2.38 16.77
CA LYS A 51 -4.87 2.37 16.69
C LYS A 51 -4.40 2.22 15.23
N ILE A 52 -5.01 1.32 14.46
CA ILE A 52 -4.64 1.07 13.05
C ILE A 52 -5.08 2.22 12.15
N LYS A 53 -6.21 2.87 12.46
CA LYS A 53 -6.69 4.03 11.68
C LYS A 53 -5.75 5.24 11.78
N THR A 54 -5.22 5.46 12.98
CA THR A 54 -4.35 6.61 13.31
C THR A 54 -2.86 6.29 13.20
N GLN A 55 -2.54 5.09 12.74
CA GLN A 55 -1.19 4.64 12.57
C GLN A 55 -0.56 5.25 11.31
N ALA A 56 0.63 5.83 11.51
CA ALA A 56 1.46 6.27 10.41
C ALA A 56 2.03 5.07 9.65
N VAL A 57 2.12 5.21 8.33
CA VAL A 57 2.67 4.20 7.43
C VAL A 57 3.65 4.82 6.46
N THR A 58 4.68 4.07 6.10
CA THR A 58 5.65 4.48 5.08
C THR A 58 5.44 3.65 3.83
N LEU A 59 5.16 4.31 2.72
CA LEU A 59 5.12 3.70 1.39
C LEU A 59 6.48 3.89 0.71
N ARG A 60 7.09 2.78 0.30
CA ARG A 60 8.19 2.77 -0.65
C ARG A 60 7.66 2.47 -2.04
N LEU A 61 8.04 3.32 -2.98
CA LEU A 61 7.68 3.23 -4.40
C LEU A 61 8.64 2.28 -5.16
N PRO A 62 8.25 1.81 -6.36
CA PRO A 62 9.11 0.96 -7.19
C PRO A 62 10.47 1.58 -7.54
N ASP A 63 10.55 2.91 -7.67
CA ASP A 63 11.77 3.69 -7.89
C ASP A 63 12.59 3.94 -6.61
N ARG A 64 12.14 3.37 -5.48
CA ARG A 64 12.73 3.47 -4.14
C ARG A 64 12.56 4.82 -3.45
N GLU A 65 11.75 5.71 -4.00
CA GLU A 65 11.30 6.88 -3.24
C GLU A 65 10.39 6.45 -2.09
N GLU A 66 10.46 7.17 -0.97
CA GLU A 66 9.66 6.89 0.22
C GLU A 66 8.75 8.07 0.55
N MET A 67 7.51 7.76 0.92
CA MET A 67 6.51 8.71 1.36
C MET A 67 5.89 8.24 2.66
N THR A 68 5.73 9.14 3.62
CA THR A 68 5.07 8.83 4.90
C THR A 68 3.68 9.44 4.93
N PHE A 69 2.73 8.67 5.42
CA PHE A 69 1.34 9.07 5.59
C PHE A 69 0.97 8.93 7.07
N ASP A 70 0.38 9.97 7.65
CA ASP A 70 -0.03 9.95 9.07
C ASP A 70 -1.17 8.96 9.35
N THR A 71 -1.91 8.56 8.30
CA THR A 71 -3.05 7.64 8.41
C THR A 71 -3.17 6.75 7.19
N ILE A 72 -3.76 5.56 7.38
CA ILE A 72 -4.16 4.67 6.27
C ILE A 72 -5.11 5.37 5.28
N SER A 73 -5.99 6.26 5.77
CA SER A 73 -6.87 7.04 4.90
C SER A 73 -6.11 7.99 3.98
N GLY A 74 -5.03 8.62 4.48
CA GLY A 74 -4.14 9.45 3.66
C GLY A 74 -3.46 8.64 2.55
N LEU A 75 -2.96 7.45 2.89
CA LEU A 75 -2.40 6.52 1.91
C LEU A 75 -3.44 6.08 0.88
N ALA A 76 -4.65 5.73 1.31
CA ALA A 76 -5.73 5.28 0.42
C ALA A 76 -6.15 6.37 -0.59
N LEU A 77 -6.24 7.62 -0.15
CA LEU A 77 -6.54 8.76 -1.02
C LEU A 77 -5.45 8.95 -2.08
N TRP A 78 -4.18 8.96 -1.66
CA TRP A 78 -3.05 9.07 -2.58
C TRP A 78 -2.99 7.89 -3.57
N ALA A 79 -3.13 6.67 -3.07
CA ALA A 79 -3.08 5.45 -3.88
C ALA A 79 -4.18 5.42 -4.95
N THR A 80 -5.38 5.91 -4.61
CA THR A 80 -6.48 6.06 -5.57
C THR A 80 -6.12 7.04 -6.68
N SER A 81 -5.59 8.21 -6.34
CA SER A 81 -5.15 9.21 -7.32
C SER A 81 -4.03 8.67 -8.23
N ASN A 82 -3.04 7.98 -7.65
CA ASN A 82 -1.93 7.39 -8.38
C ASN A 82 -2.37 6.26 -9.32
N ALA A 83 -3.30 5.40 -8.89
CA ALA A 83 -3.84 4.33 -9.73
C ALA A 83 -4.64 4.89 -10.92
N LEU A 84 -5.39 5.97 -10.71
CA LEU A 84 -6.18 6.63 -11.76
C LEU A 84 -5.30 7.39 -12.75
N HIS A 85 -4.32 8.17 -12.30
CA HIS A 85 -3.39 8.89 -13.19
C HIS A 85 -2.58 7.94 -14.08
N ARG A 86 -2.16 6.78 -13.55
CA ARG A 86 -1.45 5.76 -14.34
C ARG A 86 -2.32 5.01 -15.34
N ALA A 87 -3.66 5.10 -15.25
CA ALA A 87 -4.55 4.51 -16.25
C ALA A 87 -4.67 5.37 -17.52
N GLU A 88 -4.23 6.63 -17.48
CA GLU A 88 -4.37 7.61 -18.56
C GLU A 88 -3.05 7.87 -19.33
N SER A 89 -1.94 7.24 -18.94
CA SER A 89 -0.60 7.37 -19.55
C SER A 89 -0.23 6.14 -20.37
#